data_AF-A0A8H4UZC6-F1
#
_entry.id   AF-A0A8H4UZC6-F1
#
_cell.length_a   1.000
_cell.length_b   1.000
_cell.length_c   1.000
_cell.angle_alpha   90.00
_cell.angle_beta   90.00
_cell.angle_gamma   90.00
#
_symmetry.space_group_name_H-M   'P 1'
#
loop_
_entity.id
_entity.type
_entity.pdbx_description
1 polymer ?
#
loop_
_entity_poly.entity_id
_entity_poly.type
_entity_poly.pdbx_seq_one_letter_code
_entity_poly.pdbx_strand_id
1 'polypeptide(L)'
;EFILLSDVLGLSLLVDSIDHPKPPNSTEGTVLGPFHTHEAPQMSHGDSMSQDAAGEPLLVVCNIKDRTGHPIPGVKIDIWETDSTGHYDVQHADRSGPDGRCVMQSNAKGEFWFKAIKPVPYPIPHDGPVGKLLKKLHRHPYRPSHMHFMFEKEGYDHLITSLYLRNDPYETSDAVFGVKDTLVIDLGVVDAAIAAKYGVKEGTLLMTYDFVLVTDAETKALREHNSQVALDKLGRKVKIVNGLPIPDLD
;
A
#
# COMPACT_ATOMS: atom_id res chain seq x y z
N GLU A 1 0.95 -19.51 -6.87
CA GLU A 1 -0.36 -19.67 -7.55
C GLU A 1 -1.62 -19.44 -6.72
N PHE A 2 -1.89 -20.09 -5.57
CA PHE A 2 -3.20 -19.91 -4.90
C PHE A 2 -3.47 -18.50 -4.38
N ILE A 3 -2.47 -17.84 -3.78
CA ILE A 3 -2.58 -16.43 -3.36
C ILE A 3 -2.88 -15.56 -4.59
N LEU A 4 -2.11 -15.74 -5.67
CA LEU A 4 -2.33 -15.01 -6.91
C LEU A 4 -3.71 -15.26 -7.53
N LEU A 5 -4.25 -16.47 -7.40
CA LEU A 5 -5.61 -16.79 -7.82
C LEU A 5 -6.64 -16.03 -6.99
N SER A 6 -6.44 -15.94 -5.67
CA SER A 6 -7.26 -15.11 -4.77
C SER A 6 -7.23 -13.64 -5.19
N ASP A 7 -6.03 -13.12 -5.49
CA ASP A 7 -5.82 -11.73 -5.92
C ASP A 7 -6.58 -11.42 -7.21
N VAL A 8 -6.41 -12.23 -8.26
CA VAL A 8 -7.07 -11.98 -9.55
C VAL A 8 -8.57 -12.26 -9.54
N LEU A 9 -9.11 -12.86 -8.48
CA LEU A 9 -10.56 -13.01 -8.27
C LEU A 9 -11.12 -11.93 -7.35
N GLY A 10 -10.28 -11.04 -6.81
CA GLY A 10 -10.67 -9.98 -5.87
C GLY A 10 -10.94 -10.48 -4.44
N LEU A 11 -10.67 -11.76 -4.16
CA LEU A 11 -10.91 -12.36 -2.84
C LEU A 11 -9.98 -11.78 -1.77
N SER A 12 -8.72 -11.55 -2.10
CA SER A 12 -7.73 -11.00 -1.16
C SER A 12 -8.13 -9.60 -0.69
N LEU A 13 -8.56 -8.74 -1.62
CA LEU A 13 -9.04 -7.40 -1.31
C LEU A 13 -10.36 -7.41 -0.53
N LEU A 14 -11.26 -8.34 -0.86
CA LEU A 14 -12.51 -8.51 -0.13
C LEU A 14 -12.26 -8.88 1.33
N VAL A 15 -11.35 -9.83 1.59
CA VAL A 15 -10.95 -10.21 2.95
C VAL A 15 -10.36 -9.01 3.69
N ASP A 16 -9.42 -8.28 3.07
CA ASP A 16 -8.85 -7.06 3.67
C ASP A 16 -9.93 -6.03 4.05
N SER A 17 -10.87 -5.78 3.14
CA SER A 17 -11.95 -4.80 3.37
C SER A 17 -12.92 -5.20 4.48
N ILE A 18 -13.09 -6.51 4.73
CA ILE A 18 -13.92 -7.05 5.81
C ILE A 18 -13.17 -7.01 7.15
N ASP A 19 -11.90 -7.41 7.16
CA ASP A 19 -11.12 -7.58 8.39
C ASP A 19 -10.52 -6.28 8.91
N HIS A 20 -10.19 -5.34 8.01
CA HIS A 20 -9.60 -4.02 8.32
C HIS A 20 -10.46 -2.87 7.77
N PRO A 21 -11.74 -2.77 8.13
CA PRO A 21 -12.58 -1.69 7.65
C PRO A 21 -12.04 -0.34 8.11
N LYS A 22 -12.03 0.64 7.21
CA LYS A 22 -11.47 1.97 7.46
C LYS A 22 -12.58 2.99 7.65
N PRO A 23 -12.60 3.75 8.76
CA PRO A 23 -13.50 4.90 8.92
C PRO A 23 -13.35 5.90 7.77
N PRO A 24 -14.39 6.70 7.45
CA PRO A 24 -14.25 7.77 6.46
C PRO A 24 -13.09 8.72 6.79
N ASN A 25 -12.41 9.19 5.76
CA ASN A 25 -11.23 10.07 5.85
C ASN A 25 -10.01 9.43 6.55
N SER A 26 -9.92 8.10 6.60
CA SER A 26 -8.68 7.39 6.94
C SER A 26 -8.06 6.74 5.70
N THR A 27 -6.77 6.45 5.72
CA THR A 27 -6.12 5.83 4.56
C THR A 27 -6.60 4.40 4.39
N GLU A 28 -7.02 4.08 3.17
CA GLU A 28 -7.52 2.75 2.85
C GLU A 28 -6.40 1.71 2.75
N GLY A 29 -6.71 0.48 3.18
CA GLY A 29 -5.88 -0.68 2.95
C GLY A 29 -6.00 -1.19 1.50
N THR A 30 -4.96 -1.87 1.02
CA THR A 30 -5.00 -2.66 -0.22
C THR A 30 -4.08 -3.87 -0.12
N VAL A 31 -4.04 -4.69 -1.15
CA VAL A 31 -3.31 -5.97 -1.18
C VAL A 31 -1.81 -5.79 -0.92
N LEU A 32 -1.24 -6.64 -0.04
CA LEU A 32 0.20 -6.69 0.25
C LEU A 32 1.02 -7.07 -0.99
N GLY A 33 0.49 -7.99 -1.80
CA GLY A 33 1.25 -8.64 -2.86
C GLY A 33 2.33 -9.59 -2.32
N PRO A 34 3.07 -10.28 -3.21
CA PRO A 34 3.96 -11.37 -2.81
C PRO A 34 5.42 -10.97 -2.59
N PHE A 35 5.78 -9.68 -2.69
CA PHE A 35 7.17 -9.23 -2.84
C PHE A 35 7.74 -8.45 -1.64
N HIS A 36 6.96 -8.29 -0.56
CA HIS A 36 7.48 -7.81 0.72
C HIS A 36 8.48 -8.84 1.30
N THR A 37 9.57 -8.36 1.90
CA THR A 37 10.54 -9.21 2.60
C THR A 37 11.05 -8.52 3.86
N HIS A 38 11.57 -9.32 4.80
CA HIS A 38 12.22 -8.82 6.02
C HIS A 38 13.68 -8.38 5.83
N GLU A 39 14.20 -8.39 4.60
CA GLU A 39 15.59 -8.03 4.29
C GLU A 39 15.78 -6.54 4.00
N ALA A 40 14.69 -5.76 4.01
CA ALA A 40 14.75 -4.33 3.73
C ALA A 40 15.65 -3.61 4.76
N PRO A 41 16.64 -2.82 4.30
CA PRO A 41 17.55 -2.11 5.19
C PRO A 41 16.84 -0.96 5.91
N GLN A 42 17.26 -0.67 7.14
CA GLN A 42 16.88 0.57 7.83
C GLN A 42 17.57 1.76 7.16
N MET A 43 16.81 2.80 6.82
CA MET A 43 17.31 4.01 6.16
C MET A 43 16.95 5.28 6.94
N SER A 44 17.82 6.29 6.81
CA SER A 44 17.59 7.63 7.35
C SER A 44 16.79 8.47 6.35
N HIS A 45 16.06 9.47 6.86
CA HIS A 45 15.29 10.35 5.99
C HIS A 45 16.18 11.04 4.95
N GLY A 46 15.76 10.98 3.68
CA GLY A 46 16.52 11.51 2.55
C GLY A 46 17.56 10.57 1.97
N ASP A 47 17.63 9.30 2.41
CA ASP A 47 18.40 8.26 1.71
C ASP A 47 17.70 7.85 0.40
N SER A 48 18.44 7.16 -0.48
CA SER A 48 17.88 6.57 -1.71
C SER A 48 17.59 5.09 -1.48
N MET A 49 16.35 4.67 -1.72
CA MET A 49 15.96 3.27 -1.59
C MET A 49 16.18 2.43 -2.85
N SER A 50 16.53 3.07 -3.98
CA SER A 50 16.85 2.43 -5.25
C SER A 50 18.27 2.77 -5.71
N GLN A 51 18.94 1.80 -6.32
CA GLN A 51 20.22 1.91 -7.03
C GLN A 51 20.05 1.85 -8.55
N ASP A 52 18.82 1.77 -9.06
CA ASP A 52 18.54 1.70 -10.48
C ASP A 52 18.76 3.06 -11.16
N ALA A 53 19.89 3.18 -11.85
CA ALA A 53 20.28 4.38 -12.56
C ALA A 53 19.44 4.67 -13.82
N ALA A 54 18.64 3.70 -14.30
CA ALA A 54 17.75 3.90 -15.44
C ALA A 54 16.37 4.45 -15.03
N GLY A 55 16.03 4.40 -13.75
CA GLY A 55 14.78 4.93 -13.22
C GLY A 55 14.73 6.46 -13.22
N GLU A 56 13.56 7.01 -13.50
CA GLU A 56 13.32 8.46 -13.41
C GLU A 56 13.32 8.89 -11.93
N PRO A 57 14.19 9.81 -11.49
CA PRO A 57 14.30 10.15 -10.07
C PRO A 57 12.99 10.71 -9.48
N LEU A 58 12.65 10.23 -8.29
CA LEU A 58 11.47 10.62 -7.52
C LEU A 58 11.87 11.01 -6.09
N LEU A 59 11.40 12.18 -5.63
CA LEU A 59 11.39 12.52 -4.21
C LEU A 59 10.02 12.15 -3.65
N VAL A 60 10.00 11.39 -2.55
CA VAL A 60 8.77 11.07 -1.81
C VAL A 60 8.79 11.80 -0.48
N VAL A 61 7.76 12.59 -0.19
CA VAL A 61 7.59 13.34 1.06
C VAL A 61 6.21 13.09 1.63
N CYS A 62 6.14 12.37 2.73
CA CYS A 62 4.87 11.94 3.31
C CYS A 62 4.77 12.32 4.78
N ASN A 63 3.52 12.44 5.25
CA ASN A 63 3.20 12.66 6.65
C ASN A 63 2.29 11.55 7.16
N ILE A 64 2.38 11.27 8.46
CA ILE A 64 1.53 10.32 9.16
C ILE A 64 0.82 11.05 10.29
N LYS A 65 -0.51 11.02 10.27
CA LYS A 65 -1.37 11.65 11.27
C LYS A 65 -2.50 10.73 11.70
N ASP A 66 -3.09 11.03 12.84
CA ASP A 66 -4.35 10.42 13.27
C ASP A 66 -5.55 11.10 12.58
N ARG A 67 -6.76 10.59 12.84
CA ARG A 67 -8.01 11.15 12.29
C ARG A 67 -8.37 12.55 12.79
N THR A 68 -7.72 13.02 13.86
CA THR A 68 -7.86 14.38 14.39
C THR A 68 -6.80 15.34 13.84
N GLY A 69 -5.86 14.83 13.04
CA GLY A 69 -4.79 15.59 12.42
C GLY A 69 -3.52 15.68 13.26
N HIS A 70 -3.43 15.00 14.40
CA HIS A 70 -2.19 15.01 15.19
C HIS A 70 -1.14 14.11 14.54
N PRO A 71 0.13 14.56 14.47
CA PRO A 71 1.20 13.75 13.90
C PRO A 71 1.48 12.51 14.75
N ILE A 72 1.80 11.39 14.09
CA ILE A 72 2.14 10.14 14.78
C ILE A 72 3.65 9.88 14.62
N PRO A 73 4.46 10.09 15.67
CA PRO A 73 5.89 9.83 15.63
C PRO A 73 6.23 8.35 15.87
N GLY A 74 7.39 7.92 15.36
CA GLY A 74 7.95 6.59 15.61
C GLY A 74 7.14 5.44 15.01
N VAL A 75 6.34 5.71 13.97
CA VAL A 75 5.69 4.66 13.17
C VAL A 75 6.76 4.02 12.32
N LYS A 76 6.86 2.68 12.34
CA LYS A 76 7.72 1.94 11.43
C LYS A 76 7.04 1.87 10.06
N ILE A 77 7.77 2.24 9.01
CA ILE A 77 7.28 2.23 7.62
C ILE A 77 8.17 1.32 6.79
N ASP A 78 7.61 0.21 6.31
CA ASP A 78 8.22 -0.62 5.29
C ASP A 78 7.75 -0.13 3.91
N ILE A 79 8.68 0.08 2.99
CA ILE A 79 8.45 0.65 1.66
C ILE A 79 9.11 -0.27 0.63
N TRP A 80 8.41 -0.57 -0.45
CA TRP A 80 8.97 -1.33 -1.56
C TRP A 80 8.30 -0.98 -2.90
N GLU A 81 9.07 -1.07 -3.97
CA GLU A 81 8.63 -0.88 -5.36
C GLU A 81 9.44 -1.75 -6.33
N THR A 82 9.05 -1.76 -7.60
CA THR A 82 9.84 -2.37 -8.68
C THR A 82 10.94 -1.45 -9.16
N ASP A 83 11.96 -2.01 -9.80
CA ASP A 83 12.88 -1.26 -10.65
C ASP A 83 12.18 -0.65 -11.88
N SER A 84 12.93 0.10 -12.69
CA SER A 84 12.44 0.74 -13.93
C SER A 84 11.99 -0.23 -15.02
N THR A 85 12.30 -1.52 -14.87
CA THR A 85 11.85 -2.59 -15.78
C THR A 85 10.59 -3.30 -15.30
N GLY A 86 10.07 -2.94 -14.11
CA GLY A 86 8.88 -3.55 -13.53
C GLY A 86 9.15 -4.84 -12.75
N HIS A 87 10.38 -5.05 -12.26
CA HIS A 87 10.72 -6.21 -11.43
C HIS A 87 11.12 -5.78 -10.02
N TYR A 88 10.65 -6.52 -9.01
CA TYR A 88 11.21 -6.41 -7.66
C TYR A 88 12.59 -7.07 -7.64
N ASP A 89 13.50 -6.55 -6.82
CA ASP A 89 14.85 -7.11 -6.62
C ASP A 89 14.87 -8.64 -6.42
N VAL A 90 13.93 -9.18 -5.63
CA VAL A 90 13.78 -10.62 -5.35
C VAL A 90 13.43 -11.47 -6.56
N GLN A 91 13.03 -10.87 -7.67
CA GLN A 91 12.76 -11.57 -8.93
C GLN A 91 14.00 -11.73 -9.80
N HIS A 92 15.08 -11.00 -9.52
CA HIS A 92 16.33 -11.10 -10.26
C HIS A 92 17.17 -12.28 -9.77
N ALA A 93 17.58 -13.15 -10.69
CA ALA A 93 18.36 -14.35 -10.36
C ALA A 93 19.79 -14.03 -9.88
N ASP A 94 20.32 -12.89 -10.30
CA ASP A 94 21.64 -12.35 -9.97
C ASP A 94 21.61 -11.31 -8.84
N ARG A 95 20.48 -11.23 -8.10
CA ARG A 95 20.31 -10.33 -6.96
C ARG A 95 21.51 -10.38 -6.00
N SER A 96 22.17 -9.24 -5.81
CA SER A 96 23.32 -9.09 -4.91
C SER A 96 22.94 -8.54 -3.53
N GLY A 97 21.72 -8.07 -3.34
CA GLY A 97 21.23 -7.49 -2.08
C GLY A 97 19.84 -6.86 -2.25
N PRO A 98 19.29 -6.26 -1.18
CA PRO A 98 18.02 -5.54 -1.24
C PRO A 98 18.17 -4.26 -2.08
N ASP A 99 17.23 -4.06 -3.01
CA ASP A 99 17.08 -2.81 -3.77
C ASP A 99 15.59 -2.50 -4.00
N GLY A 100 15.28 -1.21 -4.20
CA GLY A 100 13.89 -0.75 -4.32
C GLY A 100 13.05 -0.96 -3.05
N ARG A 101 13.71 -1.06 -1.88
CA ARG A 101 13.04 -1.33 -0.60
C ARG A 101 13.80 -0.71 0.58
N CYS A 102 13.08 -0.25 1.60
CA CYS A 102 13.66 0.20 2.85
C CYS A 102 12.67 0.14 4.01
N VAL A 103 13.19 0.25 5.23
CA VAL A 103 12.41 0.52 6.44
C VAL A 103 12.82 1.88 7.01
N MET A 104 11.85 2.70 7.36
CA MET A 104 12.03 4.01 7.98
C MET A 104 11.20 4.14 9.25
N GLN A 105 11.40 5.24 9.98
CA GLN A 105 10.52 5.65 11.08
C GLN A 105 10.06 7.09 10.90
N SER A 106 8.81 7.41 11.22
CA SER A 106 8.32 8.79 11.20
C SER A 106 8.98 9.64 12.30
N ASN A 107 9.30 10.89 11.99
CA ASN A 107 9.90 11.80 12.97
C ASN A 107 8.88 12.34 13.99
N ALA A 108 9.32 13.24 14.87
CA ALA A 108 8.47 13.89 15.88
C ALA A 108 7.24 14.63 15.32
N LYS A 109 7.26 15.01 14.04
CA LYS A 109 6.16 15.65 13.31
C LYS A 109 5.37 14.68 12.44
N GLY A 110 5.61 13.37 12.55
CA GLY A 110 4.98 12.36 11.70
C GLY A 110 5.51 12.34 10.27
N GLU A 111 6.57 13.08 9.96
CA GLU A 111 7.11 13.19 8.60
C GLU A 111 8.07 12.03 8.30
N PHE A 112 8.12 11.60 7.05
CA PHE A 112 9.18 10.76 6.49
C PHE A 112 9.39 11.11 5.02
N TRP A 113 10.63 11.02 4.54
CA TRP A 113 10.96 11.30 3.15
C TRP A 113 12.17 10.49 2.69
N PHE A 114 12.22 10.20 1.41
CA PHE A 114 13.26 9.38 0.78
C PHE A 114 13.32 9.67 -0.72
N LYS A 115 14.43 9.27 -1.36
CA LYS A 115 14.57 9.24 -2.81
C LYS A 115 14.25 7.83 -3.31
N ALA A 116 13.54 7.79 -4.42
CA ALA A 116 13.06 6.61 -5.10
C ALA A 116 13.22 6.82 -6.61
N ILE A 117 12.69 5.88 -7.38
CA ILE A 117 12.44 6.08 -8.81
C ILE A 117 10.94 6.16 -9.04
N LYS A 118 10.52 6.68 -10.19
CA LYS A 118 9.11 6.68 -10.56
C LYS A 118 8.64 5.23 -10.76
N PRO A 119 7.57 4.79 -10.07
CA PRO A 119 7.00 3.48 -10.32
C PRO A 119 6.56 3.30 -11.77
N VAL A 120 6.65 2.07 -12.28
CA VAL A 120 6.24 1.69 -13.64
C VAL A 120 5.18 0.57 -13.57
N PRO A 121 4.30 0.43 -14.58
CA PRO A 121 3.34 -0.65 -14.58
C PRO A 121 4.04 -1.97 -14.90
N TYR A 122 3.60 -3.05 -14.28
CA TYR A 122 4.21 -4.37 -14.46
C TYR A 122 3.16 -5.48 -14.48
N PRO A 123 3.42 -6.59 -15.19
CA PRO A 123 2.53 -7.73 -15.18
C PRO A 123 2.76 -8.60 -13.93
N ILE A 124 1.68 -9.11 -13.34
CA ILE A 124 1.80 -10.22 -12.37
C ILE A 124 2.37 -11.48 -13.06
N PRO A 125 2.93 -12.46 -12.32
CA PRO A 125 3.32 -13.74 -12.89
C PRO A 125 2.17 -14.39 -13.69
N HIS A 126 2.40 -14.67 -14.98
CA HIS A 126 1.34 -15.08 -15.91
C HIS A 126 1.74 -16.23 -16.85
N ASP A 127 2.82 -16.94 -16.53
CA ASP A 127 3.26 -18.17 -17.19
C ASP A 127 2.57 -19.42 -16.62
N GLY A 128 1.99 -19.30 -15.42
CA GLY A 128 1.26 -20.36 -14.71
C GLY A 128 -0.26 -20.48 -15.01
N PRO A 129 -0.96 -21.33 -14.23
CA PRO A 129 -2.42 -21.49 -14.28
C PRO A 129 -3.22 -20.19 -14.21
N VAL A 130 -2.79 -19.21 -13.39
CA VAL A 130 -3.49 -17.92 -13.29
C VAL A 130 -3.42 -17.16 -14.63
N GLY A 131 -2.24 -17.12 -15.26
CA GLY A 131 -2.10 -16.52 -16.59
C GLY A 131 -2.97 -17.19 -17.65
N LYS A 132 -3.11 -18.52 -17.61
CA LYS A 132 -4.03 -19.27 -18.49
C LYS A 132 -5.49 -18.90 -18.23
N LEU A 133 -5.88 -18.73 -16.96
CA LEU A 133 -7.22 -18.28 -16.57
C LEU A 133 -7.50 -16.86 -17.09
N LEU A 134 -6.59 -15.91 -16.87
CA LEU A 134 -6.74 -14.54 -17.35
C LEU A 134 -6.92 -14.47 -18.87
N LYS A 135 -6.13 -15.25 -19.63
CA LYS A 135 -6.29 -15.36 -21.09
C LYS A 135 -7.68 -15.86 -21.48
N LYS A 136 -8.22 -16.88 -20.79
CA LYS A 136 -9.58 -17.39 -21.04
C LYS A 136 -10.68 -16.39 -20.69
N LEU A 137 -10.44 -15.53 -19.70
CA LEU A 137 -11.34 -14.46 -19.29
C LEU A 137 -11.17 -13.17 -20.09
N HIS A 138 -10.26 -13.14 -21.08
CA HIS A 138 -9.91 -11.95 -21.85
C HIS A 138 -9.42 -10.78 -20.97
N ARG A 139 -8.67 -11.09 -19.90
CA ARG A 139 -8.07 -10.11 -18.98
C ARG A 139 -6.57 -10.01 -19.17
N HIS A 140 -6.02 -8.80 -18.97
CA HIS A 140 -4.57 -8.58 -18.94
C HIS A 140 -3.98 -8.88 -17.56
N PRO A 141 -2.65 -9.15 -17.45
CA PRO A 141 -1.98 -9.39 -16.17
C PRO A 141 -1.41 -8.13 -15.52
N TYR A 142 -1.50 -6.96 -16.17
CA TYR A 142 -0.87 -5.74 -15.68
C TYR A 142 -1.50 -5.16 -14.43
N ARG A 143 -0.62 -4.67 -13.55
CA ARG A 143 -0.91 -3.75 -12.46
C ARG A 143 -0.42 -2.35 -12.85
N PRO A 144 -1.14 -1.29 -12.44
CA PRO A 144 -0.68 0.08 -12.66
C PRO A 144 0.59 0.40 -11.87
N SER A 145 1.30 1.46 -12.25
CA SER A 145 2.43 2.00 -11.49
C SER A 145 2.06 2.30 -10.04
N HIS A 146 2.78 1.71 -9.07
CA HIS A 146 2.52 1.96 -7.65
C HIS A 146 3.74 1.75 -6.76
N MET A 147 3.68 2.38 -5.59
CA MET A 147 4.63 2.20 -4.50
C MET A 147 3.89 1.62 -3.29
N HIS A 148 4.44 0.58 -2.68
CA HIS A 148 3.85 -0.06 -1.52
C HIS A 148 4.30 0.57 -0.21
N PHE A 149 3.41 0.54 0.78
CA PHE A 149 3.67 0.97 2.14
C PHE A 149 3.05 -0.01 3.13
N MET A 150 3.76 -0.29 4.21
CA MET A 150 3.24 -1.01 5.36
C MET A 150 3.63 -0.28 6.65
N PHE A 151 2.64 0.04 7.47
CA PHE A 151 2.79 0.88 8.66
C PHE A 151 2.52 0.07 9.92
N GLU A 152 3.48 0.09 10.84
CA GLU A 152 3.40 -0.64 12.11
C GLU A 152 3.68 0.29 13.28
N LYS A 153 2.74 0.37 14.23
CA LYS A 153 2.89 1.08 15.49
C LYS A 153 1.96 0.47 16.53
N GLU A 154 2.50 0.15 17.71
CA GLU A 154 1.67 -0.33 18.84
C GLU A 154 0.49 0.62 19.12
N GLY A 155 -0.72 0.05 19.20
CA GLY A 155 -1.98 0.75 19.40
C GLY A 155 -2.67 1.24 18.11
N TYR A 156 -2.02 1.07 16.96
CA TYR A 156 -2.55 1.41 15.65
C TYR A 156 -2.75 0.16 14.80
N ASP A 157 -3.83 0.17 14.04
CA ASP A 157 -4.16 -0.89 13.11
C ASP A 157 -3.07 -1.00 12.04
N HIS A 158 -2.62 -2.23 11.82
CA HIS A 158 -1.55 -2.52 10.87
C HIS A 158 -2.02 -2.19 9.45
N LEU A 159 -1.52 -1.10 8.87
CA LEU A 159 -1.96 -0.64 7.55
C LEU A 159 -1.02 -1.14 6.47
N ILE A 160 -1.53 -1.96 5.56
CA ILE A 160 -0.89 -2.30 4.30
C ILE A 160 -1.62 -1.53 3.20
N THR A 161 -0.88 -0.76 2.41
CA THR A 161 -1.47 0.06 1.34
C THR A 161 -0.50 0.29 0.19
N SER A 162 -0.93 1.04 -0.82
CA SER A 162 -0.12 1.43 -1.97
C SER A 162 -0.62 2.76 -2.52
N LEU A 163 0.27 3.55 -3.09
CA LEU A 163 -0.10 4.75 -3.84
C LEU A 163 0.05 4.47 -5.34
N TYR A 164 -1.00 4.77 -6.09
CA TYR A 164 -1.10 4.51 -7.52
C TYR A 164 -0.97 5.81 -8.32
N LEU A 165 -0.28 5.77 -9.46
CA LEU A 165 -0.12 6.98 -10.27
C LEU A 165 -1.36 7.24 -11.13
N ARG A 166 -1.85 8.48 -11.08
CA ARG A 166 -2.95 8.94 -11.95
C ARG A 166 -2.53 8.92 -13.42
N ASN A 167 -3.47 8.53 -14.28
CA ASN A 167 -3.35 8.35 -15.72
C ASN A 167 -2.44 7.19 -16.14
N ASP A 168 -2.14 6.26 -15.23
CA ASP A 168 -1.51 5.00 -15.63
C ASP A 168 -2.46 4.21 -16.56
N PRO A 169 -1.96 3.59 -17.65
CA PRO A 169 -2.79 2.83 -18.58
C PRO A 169 -3.65 1.72 -17.95
N TYR A 170 -3.28 1.25 -16.75
CA TYR A 170 -3.96 0.18 -16.02
C TYR A 170 -4.62 0.65 -14.72
N GLU A 171 -4.71 1.96 -14.48
CA GLU A 171 -5.32 2.55 -13.27
C GLU A 171 -6.72 1.99 -13.03
N THR A 172 -7.56 1.95 -14.07
CA THR A 172 -8.96 1.51 -13.98
C THR A 172 -9.14 0.00 -14.21
N SER A 173 -8.06 -0.75 -14.38
CA SER A 173 -8.12 -2.16 -14.79
C SER A 173 -7.08 -3.06 -14.11
N ASP A 174 -6.57 -2.68 -12.94
CA ASP A 174 -5.61 -3.48 -12.16
C ASP A 174 -6.02 -4.97 -12.10
N ALA A 175 -5.10 -5.85 -12.50
CA ALA A 175 -5.33 -7.30 -12.55
C ALA A 175 -5.73 -7.92 -11.21
N VAL A 176 -5.39 -7.25 -10.09
CA VAL A 176 -5.71 -7.70 -8.72
C VAL A 176 -6.66 -6.77 -7.97
N PHE A 177 -7.26 -5.80 -8.66
CA PHE A 177 -8.26 -4.88 -8.12
C PHE A 177 -7.77 -3.99 -6.97
N GLY A 178 -6.46 -3.79 -6.80
CA GLY A 178 -5.91 -3.08 -5.64
C GLY A 178 -6.14 -1.56 -5.65
N VAL A 179 -6.49 -0.98 -6.79
CA VAL A 179 -6.70 0.46 -6.94
C VAL A 179 -7.98 0.90 -6.24
N LYS A 180 -7.86 1.98 -5.47
CA LYS A 180 -8.98 2.72 -4.87
C LYS A 180 -8.79 4.19 -5.16
N ASP A 181 -9.88 4.92 -5.44
CA ASP A 181 -9.83 6.33 -5.85
C ASP A 181 -9.04 7.22 -4.86
N THR A 182 -9.13 6.92 -3.56
CA THR A 182 -8.42 7.65 -2.49
C THR A 182 -6.92 7.43 -2.49
N LEU A 183 -6.44 6.36 -3.13
CA LEU A 183 -5.04 5.96 -3.22
C LEU A 183 -4.39 6.36 -4.56
N VAL A 184 -5.15 6.96 -5.47
CA VAL A 184 -4.64 7.49 -6.74
C VAL A 184 -4.13 8.91 -6.54
N ILE A 185 -2.87 9.13 -6.90
CA ILE A 185 -2.15 10.38 -6.68
C ILE A 185 -1.63 10.99 -7.98
N ASP A 186 -1.46 12.31 -7.97
CA ASP A 186 -0.73 13.03 -9.01
C ASP A 186 0.72 13.25 -8.58
N LEU A 187 1.65 13.14 -9.52
CA LEU A 187 3.03 13.54 -9.28
C LEU A 187 3.17 15.04 -9.52
N GLY A 188 3.75 15.72 -8.53
CA GLY A 188 4.23 17.08 -8.67
C GLY A 188 5.65 17.13 -9.22
N VAL A 189 6.23 18.33 -9.16
CA VAL A 189 7.63 18.59 -9.53
C VAL A 189 8.27 19.39 -8.41
N VAL A 190 9.51 19.04 -8.07
CA VAL A 190 10.32 19.73 -7.08
C VAL A 190 10.67 21.13 -7.60
N ASP A 191 10.30 22.16 -6.83
CA ASP A 191 10.73 23.55 -7.04
C ASP A 191 12.06 23.85 -6.33
N ALA A 192 12.56 25.08 -6.49
CA ALA A 192 13.83 25.52 -5.89
C ALA A 192 13.84 25.42 -4.34
N ALA A 193 12.71 25.64 -3.67
CA ALA A 193 12.63 25.60 -2.21
C ALA A 193 12.68 24.16 -1.69
N ILE A 194 11.94 23.25 -2.35
CA ILE A 194 11.95 21.81 -2.04
C ILE A 194 13.31 21.21 -2.39
N ALA A 195 13.91 21.59 -3.52
CA ALA A 195 15.25 21.18 -3.92
C ALA A 195 16.29 21.52 -2.84
N ALA A 196 16.28 22.77 -2.36
CA ALA A 196 17.16 23.23 -1.30
C ALA A 196 16.90 22.50 0.04
N LYS A 197 15.63 22.24 0.38
CA LYS A 197 15.25 21.58 1.64
C LYS A 197 15.66 20.11 1.69
N TYR A 198 15.44 19.37 0.59
CA TYR A 198 15.60 17.91 0.56
C TYR A 198 16.87 17.45 -0.16
N GLY A 199 17.69 18.38 -0.68
CA GLY A 199 18.96 18.04 -1.32
C GLY A 199 18.79 17.26 -2.62
N VAL A 200 17.76 17.60 -3.40
CA VAL A 200 17.48 17.01 -4.72
C VAL A 200 17.53 18.09 -5.80
N LYS A 201 17.58 17.68 -7.07
CA LYS A 201 17.57 18.62 -8.20
C LYS A 201 16.18 19.25 -8.37
N GLU A 202 16.14 20.54 -8.71
CA GLU A 202 14.91 21.17 -9.20
C GLU A 202 14.44 20.48 -10.49
N GLY A 203 13.14 20.25 -10.61
CA GLY A 203 12.56 19.48 -11.72
C GLY A 203 12.45 17.97 -11.47
N THR A 204 13.01 17.44 -10.37
CA THR A 204 12.78 16.04 -9.95
C THR A 204 11.29 15.81 -9.70
N LEU A 205 10.79 14.60 -9.99
CA LEU A 205 9.40 14.27 -9.68
C LEU A 205 9.15 14.29 -8.18
N LEU A 206 7.94 14.67 -7.78
CA LEU A 206 7.55 14.77 -6.38
C LEU A 206 6.28 13.96 -6.11
N MET A 207 6.37 13.02 -5.19
CA MET A 207 5.23 12.34 -4.59
C MET A 207 5.00 12.90 -3.19
N THR A 208 3.79 13.38 -2.93
CA THR A 208 3.38 13.81 -1.59
C THR A 208 2.10 13.12 -1.16
N TYR A 209 2.04 12.66 0.09
CA TYR A 209 0.83 12.05 0.62
C TYR A 209 0.72 12.17 2.14
N ASP A 210 -0.50 12.36 2.62
CA ASP A 210 -0.82 12.38 4.05
C ASP A 210 -1.53 11.07 4.44
N PHE A 211 -0.79 10.16 5.06
CA PHE A 211 -1.34 8.93 5.63
C PHE A 211 -2.10 9.24 6.91
N VAL A 212 -3.33 8.73 6.99
CA VAL A 212 -4.20 8.84 8.17
C VAL A 212 -4.37 7.45 8.76
N LEU A 213 -3.68 7.17 9.85
CA LEU A 213 -3.77 5.90 10.56
C LEU A 213 -4.93 5.90 11.55
N VAL A 214 -5.41 4.71 11.86
CA VAL A 214 -6.51 4.47 12.81
C VAL A 214 -6.04 3.52 13.89
N THR A 215 -6.62 3.65 15.08
CA THR A 215 -6.28 2.78 16.20
C THR A 215 -6.87 1.37 16.02
N ASP A 216 -6.26 0.36 16.65
CA ASP A 216 -6.82 -1.00 16.69
C ASP A 216 -8.26 -1.00 17.23
N ALA A 217 -8.53 -0.13 18.21
CA ALA A 217 -9.84 0.02 18.83
C ALA A 217 -10.89 0.55 17.83
N GLU A 218 -10.53 1.54 17.01
CA GLU A 218 -11.43 2.10 15.98
C GLU A 218 -11.76 1.07 14.91
N THR A 219 -10.75 0.37 14.37
CA THR A 219 -10.96 -0.69 13.36
C THR A 219 -11.83 -1.81 13.93
N LYS A 220 -11.54 -2.28 15.14
CA LYS A 220 -12.33 -3.33 15.79
C LYS A 220 -13.79 -2.89 16.00
N ALA A 221 -14.02 -1.70 16.53
CA ALA A 221 -15.37 -1.18 16.76
C ALA A 221 -16.16 -1.05 15.45
N LEU A 222 -15.51 -0.59 14.37
CA LEU A 222 -16.15 -0.49 13.05
C LEU A 222 -16.47 -1.87 12.47
N ARG A 223 -15.58 -2.84 12.60
CA ARG A 223 -15.82 -4.22 12.16
C ARG A 223 -16.99 -4.87 12.90
N GLU A 224 -17.07 -4.68 14.21
CA GLU A 224 -18.17 -5.19 15.04
C GLU A 224 -19.50 -4.54 14.64
N HIS A 225 -19.51 -3.22 14.43
CA HIS A 225 -20.68 -2.49 13.95
C HIS A 225 -21.15 -3.00 12.57
N ASN A 226 -20.24 -3.12 11.60
CA ASN A 226 -20.56 -3.60 10.26
C ASN A 226 -21.09 -5.03 10.28
N SER A 227 -20.51 -5.89 11.11
CA SER A 227 -20.96 -7.28 11.30
C SER A 227 -22.38 -7.34 11.85
N GLN A 228 -22.69 -6.52 12.87
CA GLN A 228 -24.04 -6.45 13.44
C GLN A 228 -25.06 -5.99 12.38
N VAL A 229 -24.77 -4.90 11.68
CA VAL A 229 -25.64 -4.37 10.61
C VAL A 229 -25.89 -5.41 9.51
N ALA A 230 -24.87 -6.18 9.12
CA ALA A 230 -25.00 -7.23 8.12
C ALA A 230 -25.90 -8.39 8.61
N LEU A 231 -25.74 -8.81 9.86
CA LEU A 231 -26.51 -9.92 10.44
C LEU A 231 -27.96 -9.54 10.70
N ASP A 232 -28.21 -8.31 11.15
CA ASP A 232 -29.57 -7.76 11.32
C ASP A 232 -30.32 -7.75 9.97
N LYS A 233 -29.66 -7.34 8.89
CA LYS A 233 -30.22 -7.39 7.52
C LYS A 233 -30.55 -8.81 7.06
N LEU A 234 -29.84 -9.81 7.56
CA LEU A 234 -30.10 -11.23 7.29
C LEU A 234 -31.14 -11.84 8.24
N GLY A 235 -31.72 -11.06 9.16
CA GLY A 235 -32.67 -11.55 10.17
C GLY A 235 -32.04 -12.52 11.17
N ARG A 236 -30.72 -12.47 11.36
CA ARG A 236 -29.99 -13.33 12.28
C ARG A 236 -29.86 -12.64 13.64
N LYS A 237 -30.49 -13.20 14.68
CA LYS A 237 -30.23 -12.78 16.06
C LYS A 237 -28.89 -13.33 16.51
N VAL A 238 -27.92 -12.44 16.72
CA VAL A 238 -26.58 -12.79 17.20
C VAL A 238 -26.13 -11.79 18.25
N LYS A 239 -25.22 -12.23 19.13
CA LYS A 239 -24.42 -11.39 20.01
C LYS A 239 -22.97 -11.44 19.53
N ILE A 240 -22.27 -10.31 19.52
CA ILE A 240 -20.84 -10.27 19.21
C ILE A 240 -20.05 -10.53 20.50
N VAL A 241 -19.29 -11.63 20.53
CA VAL A 241 -18.41 -11.99 21.65
C VAL A 241 -16.99 -12.13 21.12
N ASN A 242 -16.06 -11.31 21.64
CA ASN A 242 -14.68 -11.25 21.17
C ASN A 242 -14.55 -11.05 19.64
N GLY A 243 -15.43 -10.26 19.05
CA GLY A 243 -15.46 -10.00 17.60
C GLY A 243 -16.08 -11.11 16.75
N LEU A 244 -16.60 -12.19 17.37
CA LEU A 244 -17.27 -13.28 16.65
C LEU A 244 -18.79 -13.20 16.85
N PRO A 245 -19.59 -13.32 15.78
CA PRO A 245 -21.03 -13.43 15.90
C PRO A 245 -21.44 -14.82 16.41
N ILE A 246 -22.10 -14.86 17.56
CA ILE A 246 -22.62 -16.07 18.18
C ILE A 246 -24.15 -16.00 18.14
N PRO A 247 -24.86 -17.08 17.75
CA PRO A 247 -26.33 -17.13 17.80
C PRO A 247 -26.85 -16.68 19.17
N ASP A 248 -27.77 -15.73 19.15
CA ASP A 248 -28.50 -15.35 20.35
C ASP A 248 -29.66 -16.33 20.52
N LEU A 249 -29.46 -17.32 21.38
CA LEU A 249 -30.37 -18.47 21.56
C LEU A 249 -31.46 -18.20 22.60
N ASP A 250 -31.59 -16.96 23.08
CA ASP A 250 -32.61 -16.52 24.04
C ASP A 250 -33.94 -16.10 23.36
#